data_AF-A0A3D8GWE7-F1
#
_entry.id   AF-A0A3D8GWE7-F1
#
_cell.length_a   1.000
_cell.length_b   1.000
_cell.length_c   1.000
_cell.angle_alpha   90.00
_cell.angle_beta   90.00
_cell.angle_gamma   90.00
#
_symmetry.space_group_name_H-M   'P 1'
#
loop_
_entity.id
_entity.type
_entity.pdbx_description
1 polymer ?
#
loop_
_entity_poly.entity_id
_entity_poly.type
_entity_poly.pdbx_seq_one_letter_code
_entity_poly.pdbx_strand_id
1 'polypeptide(L)'
;MIFSGKWARGIKNKFVVEMQRNEGLFPDFPIQNTLTQEIRKTASAKNNPDFLSLWSGQSPTLAKNQTVESLIQSIIAEAKKIGSVEAR
;
A
#
# COMPACT_ATOMS: atom_id res chain seq x y z
N MET A 1 11.72 5.91 -1.37
CA MET A 1 10.30 6.25 -1.20
C MET A 1 10.13 7.37 -0.19
N ILE A 2 9.38 8.37 -0.63
CA ILE A 2 8.99 9.62 0.02
C ILE A 2 8.54 9.53 1.49
N PHE A 3 7.82 8.48 1.92
CA PHE A 3 7.34 8.41 3.32
C PHE A 3 8.31 7.73 4.28
N SER A 4 9.04 6.70 3.85
CA SER A 4 9.78 5.82 4.78
C SER A 4 11.29 5.88 4.63
N GLY A 5 11.82 6.40 3.53
CA GLY A 5 13.25 6.33 3.21
C GLY A 5 13.70 4.96 2.65
N LYS A 6 12.75 4.08 2.28
CA LYS A 6 13.01 2.78 1.59
C LYS A 6 12.01 2.56 0.46
N TRP A 7 12.37 1.82 -0.58
CA TRP A 7 11.44 1.53 -1.70
C TRP A 7 10.19 0.78 -1.23
N ALA A 8 9.02 1.24 -1.68
CA ALA A 8 7.76 0.54 -1.50
C ALA A 8 6.75 1.00 -2.58
N ARG A 9 5.61 0.31 -2.69
CA ARG A 9 4.56 0.60 -3.67
C ARG A 9 3.29 1.06 -2.97
N GLY A 10 2.66 2.08 -3.55
CA GLY A 10 1.40 2.61 -3.05
C GLY A 10 0.62 3.36 -4.11
N ILE A 11 -0.58 3.75 -3.75
CA ILE A 11 -1.44 4.64 -4.53
C ILE A 11 -0.81 6.03 -4.51
N LYS A 12 -0.64 6.64 -5.68
CA LYS A 12 -0.14 8.01 -5.78
C LYS A 12 -1.15 8.98 -5.17
N ASN A 13 -0.67 9.85 -4.28
CA ASN A 13 -1.43 10.94 -3.69
C ASN A 13 -0.66 12.26 -3.81
N LYS A 14 -1.26 13.35 -3.35
CA LYS A 14 -0.67 14.69 -3.44
C LYS A 14 0.75 14.76 -2.85
N PHE A 15 0.94 14.25 -1.64
CA PHE A 15 2.26 14.26 -0.99
C PHE A 15 3.32 13.53 -1.81
N VAL A 16 2.99 12.35 -2.35
CA VAL A 16 3.89 11.58 -3.21
C VAL A 16 4.25 12.34 -4.48
N VAL A 17 3.28 13.00 -5.12
CA VAL A 17 3.55 13.75 -6.36
C VAL A 17 4.42 14.99 -6.10
N GLU A 18 4.11 15.75 -5.05
CA GLU A 18 4.82 16.99 -4.73
C GLU A 18 6.25 16.73 -4.25
N MET A 19 6.46 15.68 -3.47
CA MET A 19 7.76 15.35 -2.89
C MET A 19 8.68 14.58 -3.84
N GLN A 20 8.17 14.07 -4.97
CA GLN A 20 8.94 13.24 -5.91
C GLN A 20 10.20 13.94 -6.43
N ARG A 21 10.15 15.26 -6.64
CA ARG A 21 11.31 16.05 -7.11
C ARG A 21 12.45 16.10 -6.09
N ASN A 22 12.15 15.88 -4.81
CA ASN A 22 13.08 15.99 -3.71
C ASN A 22 13.51 14.61 -3.19
N GLU A 23 13.18 13.50 -3.88
CA GLU A 23 13.40 12.15 -3.34
C GLU A 23 14.85 11.85 -2.98
N GLY A 24 15.82 12.41 -3.71
CA GLY A 24 17.25 12.27 -3.42
C GLY A 24 17.75 13.04 -2.19
N LEU A 25 16.91 13.86 -1.56
CA LEU A 25 17.25 14.65 -0.36
C LEU A 25 16.72 14.03 0.92
N PHE A 26 15.88 12.99 0.84
CA PHE A 26 15.28 12.38 2.02
C PHE A 26 16.28 11.48 2.74
N PRO A 27 16.30 11.50 4.08
CA PRO A 27 17.16 10.61 4.84
C PRO A 27 16.71 9.16 4.68
N ASP A 28 17.64 8.24 4.86
CA ASP A 28 17.38 6.82 4.79
C ASP A 28 16.38 6.37 5.88
N PHE A 29 15.78 5.21 5.64
CA PHE A 29 14.97 4.54 6.65
C PHE A 29 15.76 4.28 7.94
N PRO A 30 15.18 4.51 9.13
CA PRO A 30 13.79 4.88 9.39
C PRO A 30 13.55 6.38 9.60
N ILE A 31 14.55 7.24 9.38
CA ILE A 31 14.48 8.66 9.77
C ILE A 31 13.32 9.35 9.05
N GLN A 32 13.20 9.17 7.73
CA GLN A 32 12.10 9.77 6.96
C GLN A 32 10.71 9.28 7.42
N ASN A 33 10.61 8.02 7.85
CA ASN A 33 9.36 7.46 8.39
C ASN A 33 8.92 8.19 9.67
N THR A 34 9.88 8.49 10.55
CA THR A 34 9.66 9.23 11.79
C THR A 34 9.32 10.69 11.51
N LEU A 35 10.07 11.37 10.63
CA LEU A 35 9.83 12.78 10.28
C LEU A 35 8.43 13.02 9.71
N THR A 36 7.90 12.05 8.95
CA THR A 36 6.59 12.16 8.30
C THR A 36 5.44 11.58 9.15
N GLN A 37 5.70 11.07 10.35
CA GLN A 37 4.70 10.40 11.19
C GLN A 37 3.55 11.32 11.62
N GLU A 38 3.85 12.51 12.14
CA GLU A 38 2.82 13.44 12.61
C GLU A 38 1.96 14.00 11.47
N ILE A 39 2.54 14.13 10.26
CA ILE A 39 1.80 14.48 9.05
C ILE A 39 0.73 13.42 8.78
N ARG A 40 1.13 12.14 8.74
CA ARG A 40 0.19 11.03 8.50
C ARG A 40 -0.87 10.92 9.59
N LYS A 41 -0.48 11.09 10.86
CA LYS A 41 -1.39 11.04 12.00
C LYS A 41 -2.47 12.12 11.91
N THR A 42 -2.07 13.34 11.61
CA THR A 42 -2.99 14.48 11.43
C THR A 42 -3.90 14.27 10.22
N ALA A 43 -3.34 13.78 9.11
CA ALA A 43 -4.11 13.47 7.92
C ALA A 43 -5.16 12.37 8.17
N SER A 44 -4.78 11.32 8.91
CA SER A 44 -5.68 10.23 9.30
C SER A 44 -6.83 10.76 10.18
N ALA A 45 -6.54 11.60 11.17
CA ALA A 45 -7.56 12.18 12.05
C ALA A 45 -8.56 13.07 11.26
N LYS A 46 -8.13 13.64 10.13
CA LYS A 46 -8.96 14.46 9.24
C LYS A 46 -9.58 13.68 8.07
N ASN A 47 -9.43 12.35 8.03
CA ASN A 47 -9.82 11.51 6.89
C ASN A 47 -9.28 12.03 5.54
N ASN A 48 -8.06 12.55 5.54
CA ASN A 48 -7.42 13.09 4.35
C ASN A 48 -6.40 12.09 3.75
N PRO A 49 -6.71 11.41 2.64
CA PRO A 49 -5.81 10.44 2.02
C PRO A 49 -4.58 11.06 1.33
N ASP A 50 -4.57 12.38 1.08
CA ASP A 50 -3.53 13.07 0.32
C ASP A 50 -2.13 12.99 0.93
N PHE A 51 -2.07 12.72 2.23
CA PHE A 51 -0.84 12.69 3.02
C PHE A 51 -0.67 11.36 3.78
N LEU A 52 -1.39 10.30 3.38
CA LEU A 52 -1.27 8.97 3.96
C LEU A 52 -0.30 8.08 3.18
N SER A 53 0.31 7.13 3.89
CA SER A 53 1.06 6.02 3.29
C SER A 53 0.10 4.97 2.74
N LEU A 54 -0.48 5.21 1.55
CA LEU A 54 -1.47 4.33 0.93
C LEU A 54 -0.81 3.12 0.24
N TRP A 55 -0.28 2.17 1.01
CA TRP A 55 0.36 0.96 0.46
C TRP A 55 -0.60 0.07 -0.30
N SER A 56 -0.16 -0.36 -1.48
CA SER A 56 -0.96 -1.26 -2.31
C SER A 56 -0.10 -1.97 -3.36
N GLY A 57 -0.58 -3.13 -3.79
CA GLY A 57 -0.12 -3.79 -5.01
C GLY A 57 -0.58 -3.04 -6.28
N GLN A 58 -0.46 -3.69 -7.43
CA GLN A 58 -0.84 -3.09 -8.71
C GLN A 58 -2.35 -3.15 -9.01
N SER A 59 -3.09 -4.03 -8.34
CA SER A 59 -4.52 -4.27 -8.60
C SER A 59 -5.40 -3.99 -7.37
N PRO A 60 -5.38 -2.77 -6.80
CA PRO A 60 -6.19 -2.42 -5.63
C PRO A 60 -7.70 -2.61 -5.86
N THR A 61 -8.16 -2.50 -7.11
CA THR A 61 -9.57 -2.63 -7.50
C THR A 61 -10.12 -4.05 -7.37
N LEU A 62 -9.26 -5.06 -7.20
CA LEU A 62 -9.68 -6.44 -6.95
C LEU A 62 -9.93 -6.72 -5.47
N ALA A 63 -9.60 -5.78 -4.57
CA ALA A 63 -9.88 -5.92 -3.15
C ALA A 63 -11.39 -6.00 -2.89
N LYS A 64 -11.79 -6.93 -2.03
CA LYS A 64 -13.20 -7.14 -1.64
C LYS A 64 -13.36 -6.88 -0.15
N ASN A 65 -14.50 -6.35 0.24
CA ASN A 65 -14.89 -6.26 1.65
C ASN A 65 -15.45 -7.62 2.10
N GLN A 66 -14.66 -8.40 2.83
CA GLN A 66 -15.00 -9.75 3.27
C GLN A 66 -14.18 -10.16 4.49
N THR A 67 -14.57 -11.25 5.15
CA THR A 67 -13.79 -11.81 6.26
C THR A 67 -12.50 -12.47 5.76
N VAL A 68 -11.50 -12.54 6.64
CA VAL A 68 -10.25 -13.26 6.35
C VAL A 68 -10.52 -14.73 6.05
N GLU A 69 -11.44 -15.36 6.79
CA GLU A 69 -11.83 -16.75 6.56
C GLU A 69 -12.37 -16.97 5.13
N SER A 70 -13.32 -16.15 4.69
CA SER A 70 -13.91 -16.25 3.35
C SER A 70 -12.88 -15.99 2.25
N LEU A 71 -11.98 -15.01 2.46
CA LEU A 71 -10.86 -14.75 1.54
C LEU A 71 -9.96 -15.97 1.40
N ILE A 72 -9.53 -16.60 2.50
CA ILE A 72 -8.63 -17.75 2.45
C ILE A 72 -9.33 -18.96 1.81
N GLN A 73 -10.58 -19.24 2.18
CA GLN A 73 -11.35 -20.34 1.59
C GLN A 73 -11.53 -20.17 0.08
N SER A 74 -11.85 -18.95 -0.39
CA SER A 74 -12.00 -18.66 -1.82
C SER A 74 -10.69 -18.85 -2.59
N ILE A 75 -9.56 -18.36 -2.07
CA ILE A 75 -8.25 -18.55 -2.69
C ILE A 75 -7.91 -20.05 -2.82
N ILE A 76 -8.13 -20.84 -1.75
CA ILE A 76 -7.86 -22.29 -1.78
C ILE A 76 -8.74 -22.99 -2.83
N ALA A 77 -10.03 -22.65 -2.88
CA ALA A 77 -10.96 -23.24 -3.84
C ALA A 77 -10.59 -22.87 -5.30
N GLU A 78 -10.24 -21.61 -5.56
CA GLU A 78 -9.80 -21.13 -6.87
C GLU A 78 -8.50 -21.81 -7.31
N ALA A 79 -7.51 -21.92 -6.42
CA ALA A 79 -6.24 -22.59 -6.72
C ALA A 79 -6.43 -24.09 -7.07
N LYS A 80 -7.27 -24.83 -6.32
CA LYS A 80 -7.60 -26.24 -6.62
C LYS A 80 -8.28 -26.39 -7.99
N LYS A 81 -9.17 -25.44 -8.34
CA LYS A 81 -9.83 -25.42 -9.65
C LYS A 81 -8.82 -25.26 -10.78
N ILE A 82 -7.82 -24.38 -10.63
CA ILE A 82 -6.76 -24.18 -11.63
C ILE A 82 -5.90 -25.45 -11.77
N GLY A 83 -5.40 -26.01 -10.66
CA GLY A 83 -4.53 -27.19 -10.70
C GLY A 83 -5.22 -28.47 -11.21
N SER A 84 -6.55 -28.57 -11.10
CA SER A 84 -7.32 -29.69 -11.66
C SER A 84 -7.62 -29.55 -13.16
N VAL A 85 -7.54 -28.33 -13.69
CA VAL A 85 -7.66 -28.06 -15.13
C VAL A 85 -6.34 -28.36 -15.85
N GLU A 86 -5.20 -28.14 -15.20
CA GLU A 86 -3.85 -28.42 -15.74
C GLU A 86 -3.48 -29.93 -15.71
N ALA A 87 -4.19 -30.72 -14.90
CA ALA A 87 -4.00 -32.17 -14.80
C ALA A 87 -4.81 -32.99 -15.84
N ARG A 88 -5.42 -32.32 -16.82
CA ARG A 88 -6.19 -32.91 -17.94
C ARG A 88 -5.58 -32.46 -19.26
#